data_AF-A0A3D8P9A0-F1
#
_entry.id   AF-A0A3D8P9A0-F1
#
_cell.length_a   1.000
_cell.length_b   1.000
_cell.length_c   1.000
_cell.angle_alpha   90.00
_cell.angle_beta   90.00
_cell.angle_gamma   90.00
#
_symmetry.space_group_name_H-M   'P 1'
#
loop_
_entity.id
_entity.type
_entity.pdbx_description
1 polymer ?
#
loop_
_entity_poly.entity_id
_entity_poly.type
_entity_poly.pdbx_seq_one_letter_code
_entity_poly.pdbx_strand_id
1 'polypeptide(L)' 'MFKTDEPEKHAESLSYTVDALIACARLALDNEASGSALRDRASYVVEETLAVAQALMGVVSVGIESLQREQRRKDAA' A
#
# COMPACT_ATOMS: atom_id res chain seq x y z
N MET A 1 12.89 -8.85 -3.26
CA MET A 1 11.69 -9.70 -3.28
C MET A 1 11.54 -10.29 -1.88
N PHE A 2 10.50 -9.89 -1.15
CA PHE A 2 10.21 -10.46 0.16
C PHE A 2 9.77 -11.92 -0.04
N LYS A 3 10.60 -12.88 0.37
CA LYS A 3 10.18 -14.29 0.45
C LYS A 3 9.37 -14.45 1.73
N THR A 4 8.15 -14.97 1.62
CA THR A 4 7.35 -15.37 2.77
C THR A 4 6.68 -16.71 2.49
N ASP A 5 6.62 -17.54 3.53
CA ASP A 5 6.03 -18.88 3.47
C ASP A 5 4.50 -18.83 3.62
N GLU A 6 3.94 -17.67 3.99
CA GLU A 6 2.50 -17.46 4.20
C GLU A 6 2.02 -16.14 3.55
N PRO A 7 1.99 -16.06 2.21
CA PRO A 7 1.68 -14.83 1.48
C PRO A 7 0.29 -14.26 1.77
N GLU A 8 -0.70 -15.11 2.07
CA GLU A 8 -2.08 -14.69 2.39
C GLU A 8 -2.15 -13.92 3.71
N LYS A 9 -1.44 -14.38 4.75
CA LYS A 9 -1.40 -13.68 6.06
C LYS A 9 -0.68 -12.34 5.96
N HIS A 10 0.33 -12.25 5.10
CA HIS A 10 1.00 -10.98 4.86
C HIS A 10 0.19 -10.04 3.98
N ALA A 11 -0.63 -10.55 3.06
CA ALA A 11 -1.45 -9.71 2.20
C ALA A 11 -2.45 -8.87 3.01
N GLU A 12 -3.12 -9.48 4.01
CA GLU A 12 -4.04 -8.77 4.92
C GLU A 12 -3.30 -7.73 5.78
N SER A 13 -2.14 -8.09 6.35
CA SER A 13 -1.33 -7.14 7.12
C SER A 13 -0.80 -5.99 6.26
N LEU A 14 -0.42 -6.28 5.01
CA LEU A 14 0.00 -5.27 4.03
C LEU A 14 -1.16 -4.34 3.66
N SER A 15 -2.36 -4.85 3.42
CA SER A 15 -3.51 -4.01 3.07
C SER A 15 -3.86 -3.06 4.21
N TYR A 16 -3.88 -3.55 5.46
CA TYR A 16 -4.09 -2.70 6.63
C TYR A 16 -3.03 -1.60 6.77
N THR A 17 -1.77 -1.96 6.52
CA THR A 17 -0.65 -1.00 6.59
C THR A 17 -0.75 0.07 5.50
N VAL A 18 -1.12 -0.31 4.28
CA VAL A 18 -1.34 0.61 3.16
C VAL A 18 -2.49 1.57 3.45
N ASP A 19 -3.63 1.06 3.96
CA ASP A 19 -4.78 1.91 4.32
C ASP A 19 -4.41 2.91 5.43
N ALA A 20 -3.65 2.48 6.44
CA ALA A 20 -3.17 3.36 7.50
C ALA A 20 -2.25 4.47 6.98
N LEU A 21 -1.34 4.17 6.04
CA LEU A 21 -0.48 5.16 5.39
C LEU A 21 -1.29 6.17 4.58
N ILE A 22 -2.29 5.70 3.83
CA ILE A 22 -3.18 6.58 3.05
C ILE A 22 -3.99 7.50 3.98
N ALA A 23 -4.55 6.97 5.06
CA ALA A 23 -5.30 7.75 6.05
C ALA A 23 -4.40 8.82 6.72
N CYS A 24 -3.18 8.45 7.08
CA CYS A 24 -2.21 9.38 7.67
C CYS A 24 -1.82 10.49 6.69
N ALA A 25 -1.60 10.16 5.42
CA ALA A 25 -1.32 11.14 4.37
C ALA A 25 -2.49 12.13 4.18
N ARG A 26 -3.74 11.64 4.18
CA ARG A 26 -4.93 12.50 4.11
C ARG A 26 -5.03 13.45 5.32
N LEU A 27 -4.83 12.93 6.53
CA LEU A 27 -4.83 13.74 7.75
C LEU A 27 -3.72 14.79 7.77
N ALA A 28 -2.55 14.49 7.18
CA ALA A 28 -1.46 15.44 7.05
C ALA A 28 -1.77 16.58 6.06
N LEU A 29 -2.53 16.29 4.99
CA LEU A 29 -3.02 17.31 4.04
C LEU A 29 -4.17 18.14 4.62
N ASP A 30 -5.07 17.52 5.37
CA ASP A 30 -6.24 18.18 5.98
C ASP A 30 -5.85 19.07 7.16
N ASN A 31 -4.74 18.77 7.84
CA ASN A 31 -4.20 19.67 8.85
C ASN A 31 -3.75 20.97 8.19
N GLU A 32 -4.41 22.07 8.54
CA GLU A 32 -4.04 23.42 8.12
C GLU A 32 -2.63 23.76 8.60
N ALA A 33 -1.62 23.41 7.78
CA ALA A 33 -0.28 23.91 7.95
C ALA A 33 -0.32 25.42 7.73
N SER A 34 -0.32 26.16 8.84
CA SER A 34 -0.30 27.61 8.90
C SER A 34 1.12 28.09 8.54
N GLY A 35 1.39 28.20 7.24
CA GLY A 35 2.65 28.68 6.67
C GLY A 35 3.05 27.91 5.40
N SER A 36 3.47 28.64 4.35
CA SER A 36 3.81 28.06 3.04
C SER A 36 4.89 26.96 3.12
N ALA A 37 5.94 27.19 3.91
CA ALA A 37 7.02 26.21 4.09
C ALA A 37 6.56 24.90 4.77
N LEU A 38 5.54 24.96 5.63
CA LEU A 38 4.97 23.76 6.26
C LEU A 38 4.05 23.01 5.29
N ARG A 39 3.34 23.72 4.40
CA ARG A 39 2.52 23.10 3.34
C ARG A 39 3.36 22.36 2.30
N ASP A 40 4.47 22.95 1.87
CA ASP A 40 5.36 22.32 0.89
C ASP A 40 5.99 21.05 1.46
N ARG A 41 6.41 21.08 2.74
CA ARG A 41 6.94 19.91 3.43
C ARG A 41 5.87 18.84 3.66
N ALA A 42 4.64 19.23 4.03
CA ALA A 42 3.52 18.29 4.16
C ALA A 42 3.21 17.61 2.82
N SER A 43 3.17 18.38 1.73
CA SER A 43 2.94 17.86 0.37
C SER A 43 4.01 16.86 -0.05
N TYR A 44 5.30 17.18 0.16
CA TYR A 44 6.41 16.27 -0.12
C TYR A 44 6.32 14.95 0.66
N VAL A 45 6.06 15.02 1.98
CA VAL A 45 5.94 13.82 2.82
C VAL A 45 4.74 12.97 2.39
N VAL A 46 3.65 13.61 1.97
CA VAL A 46 2.45 12.93 1.47
C VAL A 46 2.74 12.23 0.14
N GLU A 47 3.42 12.89 -0.80
CA GLU A 47 3.81 12.27 -2.07
C GLU A 47 4.69 11.03 -1.84
N GLU A 48 5.70 11.11 -0.99
CA GLU A 48 6.55 9.98 -0.63
C GLU A 48 5.73 8.85 0.02
N THR A 49 4.81 9.18 0.91
CA THR A 49 3.93 8.20 1.58
C THR A 49 3.01 7.49 0.58
N LEU A 50 2.45 8.24 -0.37
CA LEU A 50 1.61 7.68 -1.44
C LEU A 50 2.42 6.80 -2.41
N ALA A 51 3.67 7.16 -2.72
CA ALA A 51 4.55 6.34 -3.54
C ALA A 51 4.84 4.98 -2.88
N VAL A 52 5.10 4.97 -1.56
CA VAL A 52 5.27 3.72 -0.80
C VAL A 52 3.98 2.90 -0.80
N ALA A 53 2.83 3.54 -0.57
CA ALA A 53 1.52 2.87 -0.61
C ALA A 53 1.24 2.22 -1.99
N GLN A 54 1.56 2.91 -3.08
CA GLN A 54 1.43 2.39 -4.44
C GLN A 54 2.36 1.19 -4.70
N ALA A 55 3.62 1.25 -4.24
CA ALA A 55 4.56 0.15 -4.38
C ALA A 55 4.07 -1.11 -3.64
N LEU A 56 3.54 -0.94 -2.42
CA LEU A 56 2.96 -2.03 -1.64
C LEU A 56 1.71 -2.63 -2.30
N MET A 57 0.84 -1.78 -2.87
CA MET A 57 -0.31 -2.23 -3.67
C MET A 57 0.11 -3.07 -4.88
N GLY A 58 1.19 -2.69 -5.57
CA GLY A 58 1.74 -3.47 -6.67
C GLY A 58 2.16 -4.88 -6.25
N VAL A 59 2.75 -5.04 -5.05
CA VAL A 59 3.09 -6.35 -4.50
C VAL A 59 1.84 -7.19 -4.22
N VAL A 60 0.81 -6.58 -3.63
CA VAL A 60 -0.47 -7.26 -3.37
C VAL A 60 -1.14 -7.70 -4.67
N SER A 61 -1.19 -6.84 -5.70
CA SER A 61 -1.77 -7.18 -7.00
C SER A 61 -1.07 -8.37 -7.66
N VAL A 62 0.27 -8.42 -7.65
CA VAL A 62 1.04 -9.56 -8.19
C VAL A 62 0.77 -10.85 -7.39
N GLY A 63 0.63 -10.74 -6.08
CA GLY A 63 0.25 -11.86 -5.21
C GLY A 63 -1.13 -12.42 -5.57
N ILE A 64 -2.14 -11.55 -5.70
CA ILE A 64 -3.51 -11.93 -6.08
C ILE A 64 -3.53 -12.61 -7.45
N GLU A 65 -2.85 -12.06 -8.46
CA GLU A 65 -2.79 -12.68 -9.78
C GLU A 65 -2.20 -14.08 -9.75
N SER A 66 -1.15 -14.29 -8.94
CA SER A 66 -0.49 -15.58 -8.80
C SER A 66 -1.42 -16.62 -8.17
N LEU A 67 -2.13 -16.25 -7.10
CA LEU A 67 -3.12 -17.10 -6.45
C LEU A 67 -4.29 -17.44 -7.39
N GLN A 68 -4.81 -16.45 -8.14
CA GLN A 68 -5.86 -16.68 -9.13
C GLN A 68 -5.43 -17.62 -10.27
N ARG A 69 -4.15 -17.60 -10.67
CA ARG A 69 -3.61 -18.54 -11.66
C ARG A 69 -3.52 -19.95 -11.07
N GLU A 70 -3.11 -20.08 -9.81
CA GLU A 70 -3.05 -21.38 -9.14
C GLU A 70 -4.43 -21.99 -8.93
N GLN A 71 -5.41 -21.20 -8.50
CA GLN A 71 -6.80 -21.67 -8.33
C GLN A 71 -7.37 -22.19 -9.66
N ARG A 72 -7.19 -21.44 -10.75
CA ARG A 72 -7.63 -21.87 -12.09
C ARG A 72 -6.98 -23.18 -12.55
N ARG A 73 -5.75 -23.47 -12.12
CA ARG A 73 -5.10 -24.76 -12.41
C ARG A 73 -5.70 -25.90 -11.59
N LYS A 74 -6.03 -25.65 -10.32
CA LYS A 74 -6.69 -26.63 -9.43
C LYS A 74 -8.09 -26.96 -9.93
N ASP A 75 -8.85 -25.97 -10.39
CA ASP A 75 -10.22 -26.19 -10.90
C ASP A 75 -10.26 -26.95 -12.24
N ALA A 76 -9.14 -27.00 -12.97
CA ALA A 76 -9.01 -27.65 -14.27
C ALA A 76 -8.41 -29.07 -14.21
N ALA A 77 -8.04 -29.56 -13.02
CA ALA A 77 -7.46 -30.88 -12.76
C ALA A 77 -8.49 -31.82 -12.13
#